data_AF-U4UPZ4-F1
#
_entry.id   AF-U4UPZ4-F1
#
_cell.length_a   1.000
_cell.length_b   1.000
_cell.length_c   1.000
_cell.angle_alpha   90.00
_cell.angle_beta   90.00
_cell.angle_gamma   90.00
#
_symmetry.space_group_name_H-M   'P 1'
#
loop_
_entity.id
_entity.type
_entity.pdbx_description
1 polymer ?
#
loop_
_entity_poly.entity_id
_entity_poly.type
_entity_poly.pdbx_seq_one_letter_code
_entity_poly.pdbx_strand_id
1 'polypeptide(L)'
;MYLTDLSLYILHFKNSSFIHNLIISRSEEKQKNGVKWSFLEHKGPVFAAPYEPLPKNVKFFYNGQTMKLSEDAEQIAGLYAKMLDDDYTKKKIFNKNFFEDWRAYMTDEERKVITDLSKCNFKQLHAYFMDLAEKNRNRTKEEKLALKEKNEALLKEFGFCTIDGHKEKIGNFKIEPPGLFRGRGEHPKMGKLKRRVEAEDVIINCSKESTIPVAPPGHKWKEVRHDDKVTWLASWTENVQNQVKYIMLNPSSKLKGEKDWQKYETARKLHQKVNKIRENYQIDLKSKEMKIRQRA
;
A
#
# COMPACT_ATOMS: atom_id res chain seq x y z
N MET A 1 13.09 54.58 -7.25
CA MET A 1 14.24 53.67 -7.33
C MET A 1 14.20 52.71 -6.16
N TYR A 2 13.34 51.69 -6.18
CA TYR A 2 13.41 50.52 -5.28
C TYR A 2 12.77 49.33 -6.00
N LEU A 3 13.52 48.81 -6.96
CA LEU A 3 13.39 47.44 -7.42
C LEU A 3 14.22 46.56 -6.48
N THR A 4 13.83 45.29 -6.42
CA THR A 4 14.54 44.12 -5.87
C THR A 4 14.66 44.03 -4.35
N ASP A 5 13.83 43.16 -3.74
CA ASP A 5 14.38 41.96 -3.10
C ASP A 5 13.32 40.86 -2.90
N LEU A 6 12.79 40.30 -4.00
CA LEU A 6 12.06 39.02 -3.95
C LEU A 6 13.01 37.80 -4.03
N SER A 7 14.32 38.05 -4.21
CA SER A 7 15.37 37.04 -4.34
C SER A 7 15.69 36.33 -3.03
N LEU A 8 15.49 36.98 -1.87
CA LEU A 8 15.89 36.40 -0.58
C LEU A 8 14.92 35.36 -0.01
N TYR A 9 13.64 35.34 -0.42
CA TYR A 9 12.66 34.41 0.14
C TYR A 9 12.66 33.01 -0.49
N ILE A 10 13.46 32.80 -1.54
CA ILE A 10 13.58 31.51 -2.24
C ILE A 10 14.63 30.59 -1.59
N LEU A 11 15.42 31.07 -0.63
CA LEU A 11 16.60 30.34 -0.16
C LEU A 11 16.35 29.19 0.85
N HIS A 12 15.10 28.94 1.28
CA HIS A 12 14.85 27.97 2.37
C HIS A 12 13.99 26.74 2.04
N PHE A 13 13.77 26.43 0.75
CA PHE A 13 13.15 25.15 0.36
C PHE A 13 13.96 24.44 -0.72
N LYS A 14 14.96 23.66 -0.28
CA LYS A 14 15.67 22.68 -1.12
C LYS A 14 14.75 21.50 -1.49
N ASN A 15 13.80 21.74 -2.39
CA ASN A 15 13.22 20.74 -3.27
C ASN A 15 12.88 21.41 -4.61
N SER A 16 13.93 21.65 -5.40
CA SER A 16 13.89 22.33 -6.70
C SER A 16 12.87 21.70 -7.66
N SER A 17 12.68 20.38 -7.62
CA SER A 17 11.69 19.67 -8.44
C SER A 17 10.24 19.99 -8.07
N PHE A 18 9.92 20.17 -6.79
CA PHE A 18 8.56 20.46 -6.34
C PHE A 18 8.11 21.86 -6.77
N ILE A 19 8.98 22.86 -6.60
CA ILE A 19 8.69 24.24 -7.00
C ILE A 19 8.61 24.34 -8.53
N HIS A 20 9.51 23.68 -9.25
CA HIS A 20 9.49 23.65 -10.72
C HIS A 20 8.20 23.01 -11.27
N ASN A 21 7.81 21.83 -10.76
CA ASN A 21 6.57 21.17 -11.15
C ASN A 21 5.33 22.01 -10.80
N LEU A 22 5.35 22.71 -9.66
CA LEU A 22 4.26 23.60 -9.26
C LEU A 22 4.15 24.83 -10.16
N ILE A 23 5.27 25.42 -10.61
CA ILE A 23 5.28 26.56 -11.53
C ILE A 23 4.73 26.15 -12.90
N ILE A 24 5.20 25.02 -13.46
CA ILE A 24 4.71 24.49 -14.75
C ILE A 24 3.22 24.15 -14.67
N SER A 25 2.77 23.53 -13.55
CA SER A 25 1.35 23.21 -13.36
C SER A 25 0.44 24.44 -13.38
N ARG A 26 0.96 25.62 -12.99
CA ARG A 26 0.18 26.87 -12.95
C ARG A 26 0.07 27.56 -14.30
N SER A 27 0.97 27.27 -15.24
CA SER A 27 0.97 27.86 -16.58
C SER A 27 0.17 27.05 -17.61
N GLU A 28 -0.11 25.77 -17.34
CA GLU A 28 -0.84 24.91 -18.27
C GLU A 28 -2.37 25.07 -18.15
N GLU A 29 -3.08 24.97 -19.28
CA GLU A 29 -4.54 25.08 -19.33
C GLU A 29 -5.22 23.99 -18.48
N LYS A 30 -6.30 24.37 -17.77
CA LYS A 30 -7.08 23.42 -16.96
C LYS A 30 -7.80 22.42 -17.87
N GLN A 31 -7.61 21.13 -17.59
CA GLN A 31 -8.36 20.07 -18.27
C GLN A 31 -9.88 20.22 -18.04
N LYS A 32 -10.65 19.81 -19.06
CA LYS A 32 -12.13 19.82 -19.06
C LYS A 32 -12.69 19.06 -17.84
N ASN A 33 -13.88 19.47 -17.38
CA ASN A 33 -14.52 18.93 -16.17
C ASN A 33 -14.53 17.40 -16.12
N GLY A 34 -13.77 16.83 -15.19
CA GLY A 34 -13.77 15.40 -14.86
C GLY A 34 -12.54 14.62 -15.34
N VAL A 35 -11.97 14.99 -16.49
CA VAL A 35 -10.75 14.36 -17.05
C VAL A 35 -9.55 14.64 -16.14
N LYS A 36 -8.69 13.64 -15.96
CA LYS A 36 -7.49 13.68 -15.11
C LYS A 36 -6.19 13.63 -15.90
N TRP A 37 -6.23 13.06 -17.09
CA TRP A 37 -5.11 12.95 -18.00
C TRP A 37 -5.64 12.70 -19.41
N SER A 38 -4.88 13.10 -20.40
CA SER A 38 -5.10 12.79 -21.82
C SER A 38 -4.20 11.64 -22.29
N PHE A 39 -3.03 11.49 -21.69
CA PHE A 39 -2.12 10.37 -21.94
C PHE A 39 -1.58 9.77 -20.63
N LEU A 40 -1.57 8.43 -20.52
CA LEU A 40 -0.98 7.70 -19.39
C LEU A 40 -0.27 6.41 -19.82
N GLU A 41 1.05 6.33 -19.59
CA GLU A 41 1.85 5.12 -19.84
C GLU A 41 2.67 4.75 -18.60
N HIS A 42 2.72 3.46 -18.25
CA HIS A 42 3.55 2.94 -17.15
C HIS A 42 3.95 1.48 -17.42
N LYS A 43 4.81 0.90 -16.58
CA LYS A 43 5.30 -0.49 -16.72
C LYS A 43 4.54 -1.53 -15.88
N GLY A 44 3.39 -1.16 -15.31
CA GLY A 44 2.64 -2.01 -14.38
C GLY A 44 3.23 -2.08 -12.96
N PRO A 45 2.65 -2.88 -12.06
CA PRO A 45 3.16 -3.11 -10.71
C PRO A 45 4.38 -4.02 -10.68
N VAL A 46 5.14 -3.93 -9.58
CA VAL A 46 6.12 -4.97 -9.21
C VAL A 46 5.51 -5.87 -8.15
N PHE A 47 5.40 -7.16 -8.46
CA PHE A 47 4.91 -8.18 -7.53
C PHE A 47 5.89 -8.45 -6.39
N ALA A 48 5.35 -8.90 -5.25
CA ALA A 48 6.18 -9.38 -4.16
C ALA A 48 6.97 -10.62 -4.59
N ALA A 49 8.22 -10.74 -4.13
CA ALA A 49 9.05 -11.90 -4.42
C ALA A 49 8.33 -13.22 -4.08
N PRO A 50 8.58 -14.31 -4.82
CA PRO A 50 8.02 -15.63 -4.49
C PRO A 50 8.45 -16.06 -3.09
N TYR A 51 7.73 -17.04 -2.53
CA TYR A 51 8.13 -17.62 -1.26
C TYR A 51 9.41 -18.44 -1.44
N GLU A 52 10.29 -18.39 -0.44
CA GLU A 52 11.47 -19.25 -0.35
C GLU A 52 11.24 -20.23 0.80
N PRO A 53 11.12 -21.54 0.53
CA PRO A 53 10.91 -22.56 1.56
C PRO A 53 12.01 -22.55 2.62
N LEU A 54 11.64 -22.97 3.84
CA LEU A 54 12.57 -23.02 4.96
C LEU A 54 13.71 -24.01 4.71
N PRO A 55 14.93 -23.70 5.20
CA PRO A 55 16.03 -24.66 5.19
C PRO A 55 15.65 -25.97 5.90
N LYS A 56 16.13 -27.12 5.40
CA LYS A 56 15.76 -28.45 5.92
C LYS A 56 16.00 -28.63 7.42
N ASN A 57 16.93 -27.88 8.02
CA ASN A 57 17.27 -27.92 9.44
C ASN A 57 16.29 -27.12 10.33
N VAL A 58 15.47 -26.24 9.77
CA VAL A 58 14.42 -25.51 10.50
C VAL A 58 13.16 -26.37 10.52
N LYS A 59 12.68 -26.73 11.71
CA LYS A 59 11.55 -27.66 11.85
C LYS A 59 10.34 -27.02 12.51
N PHE A 60 9.16 -27.39 12.04
CA PHE A 60 7.90 -27.15 12.73
C PHE A 60 7.58 -28.36 13.64
N PHE A 61 6.98 -28.10 14.79
CA PHE A 61 6.58 -29.14 15.73
C PHE A 61 5.09 -29.00 16.07
N TYR A 62 4.41 -30.14 16.08
CA TYR A 62 3.04 -30.26 16.56
C TYR A 62 2.98 -31.31 17.66
N ASN A 63 2.46 -30.94 18.83
CA ASN A 63 2.36 -31.82 20.00
C ASN A 63 3.70 -32.50 20.37
N GLY A 64 4.80 -31.75 20.27
CA GLY A 64 6.15 -32.22 20.56
C GLY A 64 6.82 -33.05 19.44
N GLN A 65 6.09 -33.41 18.38
CA GLN A 65 6.64 -34.18 17.26
C GLN A 65 6.97 -33.28 16.07
N THR A 66 8.10 -33.58 15.41
CA THR A 66 8.50 -32.89 14.18
C THR A 66 7.53 -33.20 13.06
N MET A 67 7.08 -32.16 12.35
CA MET A 67 6.19 -32.28 11.20
C MET A 67 6.69 -31.39 10.07
N LYS A 68 6.78 -31.93 8.86
CA LYS A 68 7.07 -31.15 7.66
C LYS A 68 5.76 -30.62 7.11
N LEU A 69 5.69 -29.30 6.90
CA LEU A 69 4.54 -28.65 6.30
C LEU A 69 4.65 -28.67 4.76
N SER A 70 3.50 -28.60 4.09
CA SER A 70 3.37 -28.24 2.68
C SER A 70 3.82 -26.79 2.48
N GLU A 71 4.21 -26.41 1.26
CA GLU A 71 4.80 -25.09 1.00
C GLU A 71 3.83 -23.94 1.34
N ASP A 72 2.55 -24.07 0.96
CA ASP A 72 1.52 -23.07 1.27
C ASP A 72 1.29 -22.94 2.78
N ALA A 73 1.18 -24.07 3.49
CA ALA A 73 1.03 -24.08 4.94
C ALA A 73 2.29 -23.54 5.65
N GLU A 74 3.48 -23.86 5.15
CA GLU A 74 4.78 -23.40 5.68
C GLU A 74 4.92 -21.88 5.53
N GLN A 75 4.56 -21.33 4.37
CA GLN A 75 4.59 -19.90 4.12
C GLN A 75 3.74 -19.15 5.16
N ILE A 76 2.49 -19.58 5.37
CA ILE A 76 1.55 -18.93 6.29
C ILE A 76 1.99 -19.13 7.75
N ALA A 77 2.46 -20.32 8.12
CA ALA A 77 3.06 -20.58 9.43
C ALA A 77 4.24 -19.64 9.69
N GLY A 78 5.06 -19.38 8.67
CA GLY A 78 6.17 -18.43 8.73
C GLY A 78 5.74 -16.99 8.98
N LEU A 79 4.59 -16.56 8.44
CA LEU A 79 4.03 -15.22 8.72
C LEU A 79 3.68 -15.05 10.20
N TYR A 80 3.08 -16.08 10.81
CA TYR A 80 2.78 -16.09 12.24
C TYR A 80 4.05 -16.18 13.09
N ALA A 81 4.99 -17.04 12.70
CA ALA A 81 6.27 -17.19 13.40
C ALA A 81 7.07 -15.88 13.46
N LYS A 82 7.08 -15.07 12.40
CA LYS A 82 7.70 -13.73 12.40
C LYS A 82 7.12 -12.78 13.45
N MET A 83 5.91 -13.06 13.93
CA MET A 83 5.17 -12.23 14.88
C MET A 83 5.07 -12.85 16.26
N LEU A 84 5.78 -13.95 16.55
CA LEU A 84 5.56 -14.74 17.76
C LEU A 84 5.65 -13.91 19.07
N ASP A 85 6.55 -12.93 19.12
CA ASP A 85 6.75 -12.02 20.27
C ASP A 85 5.90 -10.74 20.23
N ASP A 86 5.11 -10.52 19.18
CA ASP A 86 4.25 -9.34 19.01
C ASP A 86 2.99 -9.46 19.89
N ASP A 87 2.50 -8.34 20.45
CA ASP A 87 1.27 -8.33 21.26
C ASP A 87 0.04 -8.86 20.52
N TYR A 88 0.01 -8.84 19.18
CA TYR A 88 -1.06 -9.44 18.40
C TYR A 88 -1.22 -10.95 18.67
N THR A 89 -0.13 -11.71 18.82
CA THR A 89 -0.21 -13.18 19.05
C THR A 89 -0.67 -13.54 20.46
N LYS A 90 -0.79 -12.55 21.35
CA LYS A 90 -1.43 -12.71 22.68
C LYS A 90 -2.95 -12.55 22.61
N LYS A 91 -3.48 -11.99 21.52
CA LYS A 91 -4.92 -11.72 21.36
C LYS A 91 -5.67 -12.95 20.84
N LYS A 92 -6.72 -13.35 21.56
CA LYS A 92 -7.58 -14.50 21.19
C LYS A 92 -8.17 -14.39 19.78
N ILE A 93 -8.66 -13.20 19.40
CA ILE A 93 -9.26 -12.95 18.08
C ILE A 93 -8.21 -13.15 16.97
N PHE A 94 -6.99 -12.64 17.17
CA PHE A 94 -5.90 -12.78 16.21
C PHE A 94 -5.58 -14.25 15.96
N ASN A 95 -5.37 -15.01 17.04
CA ASN A 95 -5.02 -16.43 16.98
C ASN A 95 -6.14 -17.28 16.36
N LYS A 96 -7.41 -16.99 16.69
CA LYS A 96 -8.56 -17.65 16.10
C LYS A 96 -8.61 -17.44 14.58
N ASN A 97 -8.54 -16.18 14.15
CA ASN A 97 -8.62 -15.84 12.72
C ASN A 97 -7.43 -16.38 11.93
N PHE A 98 -6.22 -16.29 12.50
CA PHE A 98 -5.02 -16.88 11.91
C PHE A 98 -5.20 -18.39 11.71
N PHE A 99 -5.62 -19.10 12.76
CA PHE A 99 -5.71 -20.56 12.71
C PHE A 99 -6.78 -21.03 11.72
N GLU A 100 -7.91 -20.33 11.67
CA GLU A 100 -8.97 -20.60 10.68
C GLU A 100 -8.45 -20.47 9.25
N ASP A 101 -7.79 -19.36 8.93
CA ASP A 101 -7.27 -19.13 7.58
C ASP A 101 -6.09 -20.05 7.25
N TRP A 102 -5.18 -20.30 8.19
CA TRP A 102 -4.05 -21.20 7.99
C TRP A 102 -4.49 -22.62 7.65
N ARG A 103 -5.52 -23.14 8.34
CA ARG A 103 -6.07 -24.47 8.04
C ARG A 103 -6.67 -24.59 6.64
N ALA A 104 -7.11 -23.48 6.03
CA ALA A 104 -7.63 -23.50 4.65
C ALA A 104 -6.54 -23.79 3.60
N TYR A 105 -5.27 -23.54 3.93
CA TYR A 105 -4.10 -23.76 3.06
C TYR A 105 -3.29 -25.00 3.47
N MET A 106 -3.80 -25.81 4.40
CA MET A 106 -3.24 -27.12 4.73
C MET A 106 -3.78 -28.20 3.80
N THR A 107 -2.96 -29.21 3.52
CA THR A 107 -3.45 -30.46 2.93
C THR A 107 -4.42 -31.18 3.86
N ASP A 108 -5.14 -32.17 3.35
CA ASP A 108 -6.08 -32.94 4.16
C ASP A 108 -5.38 -33.71 5.31
N GLU A 109 -4.18 -34.22 5.07
CA GLU A 109 -3.35 -34.90 6.07
C GLU A 109 -2.92 -33.92 7.17
N GLU A 110 -2.42 -32.74 6.77
CA GLU A 110 -2.02 -31.70 7.71
C GLU A 110 -3.19 -31.25 8.56
N ARG A 111 -4.36 -31.04 7.94
CA ARG A 111 -5.58 -30.58 8.60
C ARG A 111 -6.13 -31.62 9.59
N LYS A 112 -5.98 -32.91 9.31
CA LYS A 112 -6.36 -34.01 10.24
C LYS A 112 -5.49 -33.99 11.50
N VAL A 113 -4.21 -33.69 11.36
CA VAL A 113 -3.26 -33.67 12.49
C VAL A 113 -3.37 -32.35 13.26
N ILE A 114 -3.27 -31.22 12.57
CA ILE A 114 -3.20 -29.87 13.16
C ILE A 114 -4.61 -29.38 13.47
N THR A 115 -5.06 -29.65 14.68
CA THR A 115 -6.43 -29.33 15.15
C THR A 115 -6.49 -28.26 16.23
N ASP A 116 -5.36 -27.95 16.85
CA ASP A 116 -5.27 -27.03 17.99
C ASP A 116 -3.98 -26.20 17.91
N LEU A 117 -4.15 -24.88 17.77
CA LEU A 117 -3.03 -23.94 17.68
C LEU A 117 -2.13 -23.98 18.92
N SER A 118 -2.66 -24.28 20.10
CA SER A 118 -1.87 -24.31 21.35
C SER A 118 -0.83 -25.43 21.37
N LYS A 119 -1.04 -26.48 20.56
CA LYS A 119 -0.09 -27.59 20.37
C LYS A 119 0.95 -27.31 19.29
N CYS A 120 0.80 -26.24 18.53
CA CYS A 120 1.76 -25.82 17.51
C CYS A 120 2.94 -25.09 18.17
N ASN A 121 4.17 -25.47 17.80
CA ASN A 121 5.37 -24.81 18.28
C ASN A 121 6.13 -24.18 17.10
N PHE A 122 6.06 -22.85 17.06
CA PHE A 122 6.69 -22.02 16.03
C PHE A 122 8.08 -21.49 16.44
N LYS A 123 8.63 -21.89 17.59
CA LYS A 123 9.85 -21.29 18.16
C LYS A 123 11.07 -21.43 17.23
N GLN A 124 11.26 -22.57 16.56
CA GLN A 124 12.37 -22.74 15.62
C GLN A 124 12.20 -21.88 14.36
N LEU A 125 10.98 -21.77 13.82
CA LEU A 125 10.68 -20.88 12.71
C LEU A 125 10.93 -19.43 13.12
N HIS A 126 10.48 -19.04 14.31
CA HIS A 126 10.69 -17.71 14.85
C HIS A 126 12.18 -17.38 14.99
N ALA A 127 12.96 -18.28 15.61
CA ALA A 127 14.40 -18.13 15.76
C ALA A 127 15.11 -17.95 14.41
N TYR A 128 14.75 -18.75 13.40
CA TYR A 128 15.27 -18.60 12.04
C TYR A 128 14.96 -17.21 11.45
N PHE A 129 13.73 -16.71 11.58
CA PHE A 129 13.39 -15.39 11.07
C PHE A 129 14.02 -14.24 11.85
N MET A 130 14.28 -14.42 13.15
CA MET A 130 15.02 -13.44 13.95
C MET A 130 16.49 -13.37 13.53
N ASP A 131 17.15 -14.52 13.35
CA ASP A 131 18.52 -14.62 12.82
C ASP A 131 18.62 -14.03 11.40
N LEU A 132 17.66 -14.35 10.52
CA LEU A 132 17.59 -13.77 9.18
C LEU A 132 17.43 -12.24 9.24
N ALA A 133 16.59 -11.72 10.14
CA ALA A 133 16.42 -10.27 10.32
C ALA A 133 17.70 -9.60 10.85
N GLU A 134 18.41 -10.25 11.77
CA GLU A 134 19.69 -9.78 12.31
C GLU A 134 20.78 -9.75 11.23
N LYS A 135 20.95 -10.85 10.48
CA LYS A 135 21.84 -10.92 9.31
C LYS A 135 21.53 -9.83 8.30
N ASN A 136 20.24 -9.58 8.04
CA ASN A 136 19.80 -8.54 7.11
C ASN A 136 20.16 -7.11 7.59
N ARG A 137 20.18 -6.85 8.90
CA ARG A 137 20.62 -5.58 9.50
C ARG A 137 22.15 -5.44 9.45
N ASN A 138 22.85 -6.56 9.70
CA ASN A 138 24.30 -6.65 9.79
C ASN A 138 25.00 -6.93 8.44
N ARG A 139 24.29 -6.82 7.31
CA ARG A 139 24.87 -6.96 5.96
C ARG A 139 26.13 -6.11 5.77
N THR A 140 27.06 -6.63 4.98
CA THR A 140 28.31 -5.95 4.64
C THR A 140 28.04 -4.69 3.81
N LYS A 141 29.07 -3.85 3.64
CA LYS A 141 28.94 -2.64 2.81
C LYS A 141 28.67 -3.00 1.34
N GLU A 142 29.31 -4.06 0.87
CA GLU A 142 29.22 -4.58 -0.50
C GLU A 142 27.80 -5.12 -0.77
N GLU A 143 27.25 -5.92 0.16
CA GLU A 143 25.87 -6.44 0.04
C GLU A 143 24.82 -5.31 0.10
N LYS A 144 25.02 -4.31 0.97
CA LYS A 144 24.16 -3.13 1.06
C LYS A 144 24.21 -2.31 -0.24
N LEU A 145 25.38 -2.16 -0.85
CA LEU A 145 25.55 -1.47 -2.12
C LEU A 145 24.84 -2.21 -3.26
N ALA A 146 25.07 -3.53 -3.40
CA ALA A 146 24.40 -4.35 -4.41
C ALA A 146 22.86 -4.30 -4.28
N LEU A 147 22.33 -4.33 -3.05
CA LEU A 147 20.89 -4.22 -2.80
C LEU A 147 20.36 -2.82 -3.14
N LYS A 148 21.15 -1.77 -2.90
CA LYS A 148 20.80 -0.39 -3.27
C LYS A 148 20.73 -0.26 -4.79
N GLU A 149 21.73 -0.74 -5.51
CA GLU A 149 21.78 -0.71 -6.98
C GLU A 149 20.61 -1.48 -7.61
N LYS A 150 20.29 -2.68 -7.09
CA LYS A 150 19.11 -3.45 -7.52
C LYS A 150 17.80 -2.68 -7.30
N ASN A 151 17.66 -2.01 -6.15
CA ASN A 151 16.48 -1.20 -5.86
C ASN A 151 16.40 0.06 -6.74
N GLU A 152 17.53 0.69 -7.06
CA GLU A 152 17.60 1.84 -7.96
C GLU A 152 17.28 1.45 -9.40
N ALA A 153 17.76 0.30 -9.89
CA ALA A 153 17.40 -0.23 -11.20
C ALA A 153 15.88 -0.45 -11.29
N LEU A 154 15.30 -1.12 -10.29
CA LEU A 154 13.86 -1.36 -10.21
C LEU A 154 13.07 -0.04 -10.15
N LEU A 155 13.55 0.96 -9.40
CA LEU A 155 12.94 2.28 -9.34
C LEU A 155 13.02 3.02 -10.68
N LYS A 156 14.14 2.91 -11.41
CA LYS A 156 14.29 3.53 -12.73
C LYS A 156 13.31 2.95 -13.75
N GLU A 157 13.05 1.65 -13.67
CA GLU A 157 12.18 0.92 -14.60
C GLU A 157 10.69 1.06 -14.25
N PHE A 158 10.31 0.82 -12.99
CA PHE A 158 8.89 0.75 -12.56
C PHE A 158 8.44 1.93 -11.70
N GLY A 159 9.37 2.77 -11.23
CA GLY A 159 9.08 3.85 -10.30
C GLY A 159 8.53 5.12 -10.92
N PHE A 160 8.37 5.15 -12.24
CA PHE A 160 7.92 6.32 -13.00
C PHE A 160 6.87 5.93 -14.04
N CYS A 161 5.99 6.86 -14.35
CA CYS A 161 5.07 6.82 -15.48
C CYS A 161 5.23 8.07 -16.33
N THR A 162 4.73 8.03 -17.56
CA THR A 162 4.55 9.20 -18.41
C THR A 162 3.08 9.59 -18.35
N ILE A 163 2.79 10.82 -17.92
CA ILE A 163 1.43 11.36 -17.87
C ILE A 163 1.41 12.74 -18.52
N ASP A 164 0.59 12.91 -19.56
CA ASP A 164 0.48 14.15 -20.34
C ASP A 164 1.84 14.74 -20.79
N GLY A 165 2.76 13.86 -21.23
CA GLY A 165 4.11 14.24 -21.67
C GLY A 165 5.13 14.42 -20.54
N HIS A 166 4.72 14.36 -19.27
CA HIS A 166 5.58 14.54 -18.11
C HIS A 166 5.96 13.19 -17.48
N LYS A 167 7.24 13.03 -17.13
CA LYS A 167 7.71 11.86 -16.38
C LYS A 167 7.47 12.09 -14.88
N GLU A 168 6.54 11.34 -14.31
CA GLU A 168 6.10 11.49 -12.93
C GLU A 168 6.44 10.27 -12.08
N LYS A 169 6.80 10.51 -10.82
CA LYS A 169 7.15 9.43 -9.89
C LYS A 169 5.89 8.72 -9.40
N ILE A 170 5.93 7.39 -9.34
CA ILE A 170 4.87 6.56 -8.76
C ILE A 170 5.12 6.41 -7.25
N GLY A 171 4.07 6.53 -6.44
CA GLY A 171 4.16 6.46 -4.98
C GLY A 171 4.45 5.05 -4.46
N ASN A 172 3.66 4.08 -4.91
CA ASN A 172 3.65 2.71 -4.38
C ASN A 172 3.58 1.65 -5.49
N PHE A 173 4.59 1.63 -6.37
CA PHE A 173 4.64 0.70 -7.51
C PHE A 173 4.85 -0.78 -7.13
N LYS A 174 5.29 -1.07 -5.90
CA LYS A 174 5.42 -2.43 -5.37
C LYS A 174 4.12 -2.86 -4.71
N ILE A 175 3.60 -4.02 -5.10
CA ILE A 175 2.45 -4.65 -4.43
C ILE A 175 2.87 -5.11 -3.03
N GLU A 176 1.97 -4.93 -2.05
CA GLU A 176 2.20 -5.39 -0.68
C GLU A 176 2.38 -6.92 -0.64
N PRO A 177 3.41 -7.44 0.04
CA PRO A 177 3.57 -8.89 0.20
C PRO A 177 2.44 -9.50 1.04
N PRO A 178 2.20 -10.81 0.93
CA PRO A 178 1.27 -11.51 1.81
C PRO A 178 1.69 -11.37 3.28
N GLY A 179 0.71 -11.38 4.18
CA GLY A 179 0.94 -11.12 5.60
C GLY A 179 -0.29 -11.38 6.45
N LEU A 180 -0.19 -11.19 7.76
CA LEU A 180 -1.35 -11.24 8.65
C LEU A 180 -1.94 -9.83 8.84
N PHE A 181 -3.27 -9.73 8.84
CA PHE A 181 -3.96 -8.45 8.98
C PHE A 181 -3.84 -7.92 10.41
N ARG A 182 -3.10 -6.81 10.57
CA ARG A 182 -2.91 -6.11 11.85
C ARG A 182 -3.87 -4.94 11.97
N GLY A 183 -5.15 -5.25 12.14
CA GLY A 183 -6.21 -4.25 12.34
C GLY A 183 -6.00 -3.47 13.64
N ARG A 184 -6.19 -2.15 13.61
CA ARG A 184 -5.97 -1.28 14.78
C ARG A 184 -7.04 -1.51 15.86
N GLY A 185 -6.66 -1.38 17.13
CA GLY A 185 -7.58 -1.56 18.27
C GLY A 185 -8.07 -3.01 18.40
N GLU A 186 -9.35 -3.19 18.70
CA GLU A 186 -10.04 -4.48 18.81
C GLU A 186 -10.71 -4.89 17.49
N HIS A 187 -9.96 -4.79 16.39
CA HIS A 187 -10.49 -5.09 15.07
C HIS A 187 -10.86 -6.59 14.92
N PRO A 188 -12.11 -6.94 14.56
CA PRO A 188 -12.58 -8.33 14.59
C PRO A 188 -11.90 -9.24 13.57
N LYS A 189 -11.34 -8.67 12.49
CA LYS A 189 -10.59 -9.40 11.44
C LYS A 189 -9.07 -9.46 11.66
N MET A 190 -8.55 -8.99 12.79
CA MET A 190 -7.10 -9.10 13.06
C MET A 190 -6.65 -10.56 12.98
N GLY A 191 -5.48 -10.84 12.42
CA GLY A 191 -4.96 -12.19 12.25
C GLY A 191 -5.41 -12.92 10.98
N LYS A 192 -6.45 -12.43 10.27
CA LYS A 192 -6.82 -12.95 8.95
C LYS A 192 -5.65 -12.82 7.97
N LEU A 193 -5.51 -13.78 7.06
CA LEU A 193 -4.48 -13.80 6.05
C LEU A 193 -4.77 -12.74 4.98
N LYS A 194 -3.83 -11.81 4.78
CA LYS A 194 -3.73 -11.02 3.55
C LYS A 194 -3.04 -11.87 2.50
N ARG A 195 -3.79 -12.31 1.50
CA ARG A 195 -3.28 -13.21 0.46
C ARG A 195 -2.28 -12.51 -0.47
N ARG A 196 -1.47 -13.30 -1.16
CA ARG A 196 -0.64 -12.82 -2.27
C ARG A 196 -1.58 -12.32 -3.38
N VAL A 197 -1.26 -11.17 -3.94
CA VAL A 197 -1.97 -10.61 -5.10
C VAL A 197 -1.29 -11.15 -6.35
N GLU A 198 -2.07 -11.83 -7.19
CA GLU A 198 -1.60 -12.35 -8.48
C GLU A 198 -1.96 -11.39 -9.62
N ALA A 199 -1.41 -11.60 -10.82
CA ALA A 199 -1.73 -10.77 -11.98
C ALA A 199 -3.22 -10.80 -12.34
N GLU A 200 -3.86 -11.95 -12.14
CA GLU A 200 -5.28 -12.18 -12.36
C GLU A 200 -6.18 -11.41 -11.36
N ASP A 201 -5.61 -10.82 -10.31
CA ASP A 201 -6.31 -9.91 -9.39
C ASP A 201 -6.19 -8.44 -9.78
N VAL A 202 -5.21 -8.10 -10.63
CA VAL A 202 -4.80 -6.72 -10.92
C VAL A 202 -5.49 -6.17 -12.16
N ILE A 203 -6.07 -4.99 -12.01
CA ILE A 203 -6.62 -4.16 -13.08
C ILE A 203 -5.60 -3.07 -13.42
N ILE A 204 -5.20 -2.98 -14.68
CA ILE A 204 -4.31 -1.95 -15.21
C ILE A 204 -5.12 -0.80 -15.81
N ASN A 205 -4.70 0.45 -15.59
CA ASN A 205 -5.30 1.63 -16.19
C ASN A 205 -4.24 2.49 -16.90
N CYS A 206 -4.37 2.61 -18.21
CA CYS A 206 -3.43 3.33 -19.08
C CYS A 206 -4.17 3.92 -20.29
N SER A 207 -3.48 4.68 -21.13
CA SER A 207 -4.01 5.18 -22.40
C SER A 207 -4.19 4.05 -23.42
N LYS A 208 -5.18 4.19 -24.33
CA LYS A 208 -5.41 3.20 -25.41
C LYS A 208 -4.22 3.13 -26.38
N GLU A 209 -3.60 4.28 -26.59
CA GLU A 209 -2.47 4.53 -27.47
C GLU A 209 -1.10 4.36 -26.78
N SER A 210 -1.09 3.99 -25.50
CA SER A 210 0.16 3.74 -24.77
C SER A 210 0.67 2.30 -24.95
N THR A 211 1.91 2.05 -24.55
CA THR A 211 2.42 0.70 -24.39
C THR A 211 1.78 0.04 -23.17
N ILE A 212 0.81 -0.85 -23.40
CA ILE A 212 0.14 -1.59 -22.32
C ILE A 212 1.16 -2.47 -21.57
N PRO A 213 1.24 -2.40 -20.22
CA PRO A 213 2.06 -3.29 -19.42
C PRO A 213 1.82 -4.77 -19.74
N VAL A 214 2.89 -5.52 -19.94
CA VAL A 214 2.81 -6.98 -20.13
C VAL A 214 2.74 -7.67 -18.77
N ALA A 215 1.82 -8.62 -18.61
CA ALA A 215 1.72 -9.44 -17.40
C ALA A 215 2.96 -10.35 -17.25
N PRO A 216 3.27 -10.84 -16.03
CA PRO A 216 4.31 -11.84 -15.85
C PRO A 216 4.12 -13.06 -16.78
N PRO A 217 5.22 -13.72 -17.22
CA PRO A 217 5.11 -14.87 -18.12
C PRO A 217 4.16 -15.95 -17.60
N GLY A 218 3.23 -16.39 -18.45
CA GLY A 218 2.22 -17.40 -18.10
C GLY A 218 0.97 -16.85 -17.40
N HIS A 219 0.95 -15.56 -17.07
CA HIS A 219 -0.17 -14.89 -16.39
C HIS A 219 -0.87 -13.88 -17.30
N LYS A 220 -2.05 -13.44 -16.86
CA LYS A 220 -2.80 -12.35 -17.49
C LYS A 220 -3.33 -11.37 -16.46
N TRP A 221 -3.46 -10.11 -16.85
CA TRP A 221 -4.17 -9.12 -16.03
C TRP A 221 -5.63 -9.50 -15.88
N LYS A 222 -6.22 -9.14 -14.73
CA LYS A 222 -7.66 -9.23 -14.52
C LYS A 222 -8.42 -8.47 -15.60
N GLU A 223 -7.96 -7.26 -15.88
CA GLU A 223 -8.53 -6.33 -16.83
C GLU A 223 -7.50 -5.25 -17.17
N VAL A 224 -7.50 -4.80 -18.43
CA VAL A 224 -6.84 -3.56 -18.84
C VAL A 224 -7.93 -2.58 -19.24
N ARG A 225 -7.93 -1.39 -18.63
CA ARG A 225 -8.90 -0.33 -18.93
C ARG A 225 -8.22 1.00 -19.22
N HIS A 226 -9.03 1.93 -19.71
CA HIS A 226 -8.58 3.25 -20.17
C HIS A 226 -9.56 4.32 -19.67
N ASP A 227 -9.55 4.55 -18.35
CA ASP A 227 -10.44 5.49 -17.66
C ASP A 227 -9.68 6.76 -17.25
N ASP A 228 -9.88 7.81 -18.03
CA ASP A 228 -9.28 9.14 -17.85
C ASP A 228 -9.90 9.95 -16.72
N LYS A 229 -10.98 9.47 -16.08
CA LYS A 229 -11.65 10.16 -14.97
C LYS A 229 -11.04 9.85 -13.62
N VAL A 230 -10.18 8.83 -13.56
CA VAL A 230 -9.50 8.37 -12.34
C VAL A 230 -7.99 8.63 -12.39
N THR A 231 -7.34 8.61 -11.23
CA THR A 231 -5.91 8.95 -11.10
C THR A 231 -5.02 7.77 -10.71
N TRP A 232 -5.57 6.55 -10.69
CA TRP A 232 -4.83 5.34 -10.33
C TRP A 232 -4.33 4.64 -11.60
N LEU A 233 -3.16 4.00 -11.48
CA LEU A 233 -2.45 3.33 -12.58
C LEU A 233 -2.72 1.82 -12.56
N ALA A 234 -2.83 1.25 -11.37
CA ALA A 234 -3.28 -0.13 -11.19
C ALA A 234 -4.14 -0.23 -9.93
N SER A 235 -5.02 -1.23 -9.89
CA SER A 235 -5.84 -1.51 -8.71
C SER A 235 -6.11 -3.00 -8.55
N TRP A 236 -6.43 -3.41 -7.32
CA TRP A 236 -6.90 -4.75 -7.00
C TRP A 236 -7.80 -4.70 -5.76
N THR A 237 -8.59 -5.73 -5.54
CA THR A 237 -9.41 -5.86 -4.33
C THR A 237 -8.66 -6.70 -3.30
N GLU A 238 -8.39 -6.16 -2.11
CA GLU A 238 -7.79 -6.94 -1.03
C GLU A 238 -8.83 -7.84 -0.34
N ASN A 239 -8.42 -9.02 0.11
CA ASN A 239 -9.34 -10.10 0.50
C ASN A 239 -9.92 -10.00 1.92
N VAL A 240 -9.35 -9.18 2.80
CA VAL A 240 -9.75 -9.14 4.22
C VAL A 240 -10.96 -8.25 4.43
N GLN A 241 -10.96 -7.04 3.87
CA GLN A 241 -12.07 -6.08 3.97
C GLN A 241 -12.78 -5.85 2.63
N ASN A 242 -12.37 -6.52 1.55
CA ASN A 242 -12.88 -6.31 0.19
C ASN A 242 -12.72 -4.84 -0.27
N GLN A 243 -11.70 -4.15 0.24
CA GLN A 243 -11.40 -2.79 -0.17
C GLN A 243 -10.54 -2.78 -1.43
N VAL A 244 -10.76 -1.78 -2.29
CA VAL A 244 -9.89 -1.58 -3.46
C VAL A 244 -8.61 -0.88 -3.03
N LYS A 245 -7.47 -1.46 -3.42
CA LYS A 245 -6.14 -0.89 -3.30
C LYS A 245 -5.70 -0.32 -4.64
N TYR A 246 -4.89 0.73 -4.60
CA TYR A 246 -4.48 1.48 -5.77
C TYR A 246 -2.99 1.75 -5.78
N ILE A 247 -2.39 1.69 -6.97
CA ILE A 247 -1.11 2.33 -7.27
C ILE A 247 -1.41 3.72 -7.79
N MET A 248 -0.84 4.73 -7.14
CA MET A 248 -1.04 6.13 -7.49
C MET A 248 0.29 6.87 -7.62
N LEU A 249 0.24 8.03 -8.27
CA LEU A 249 1.36 8.95 -8.34
C LEU A 249 1.84 9.39 -6.96
N ASN A 250 3.12 9.73 -6.87
CA ASN A 250 3.77 10.26 -5.70
C ASN A 250 3.15 11.63 -5.31
N PRO A 251 3.12 12.01 -4.01
CA PRO A 251 2.64 13.32 -3.58
C PRO A 251 3.31 14.52 -4.28
N SER A 252 4.55 14.38 -4.77
CA SER A 252 5.24 15.44 -5.52
C SER A 252 4.76 15.63 -6.96
N SER A 253 3.85 14.77 -7.45
CA SER A 253 3.32 14.87 -8.81
C SER A 253 2.34 16.02 -8.97
N LYS A 254 2.22 16.52 -10.20
CA LYS A 254 1.28 17.60 -10.56
C LYS A 254 -0.14 17.31 -10.08
N LEU A 255 -0.71 16.16 -10.44
CA LEU A 255 -2.10 15.81 -10.09
C LEU A 255 -2.35 15.73 -8.58
N LYS A 256 -1.36 15.29 -7.80
CA LYS A 256 -1.47 15.25 -6.33
C LYS A 256 -1.29 16.65 -5.74
N GLY A 257 -0.32 17.41 -6.24
CA GLY A 257 -0.05 18.79 -5.81
C GLY A 257 -1.23 19.74 -6.05
N GLU A 258 -1.87 19.67 -7.22
CA GLU A 258 -3.04 20.51 -7.53
C GLU A 258 -4.21 20.23 -6.59
N LYS A 259 -4.50 18.95 -6.32
CA LYS A 259 -5.56 18.58 -5.36
C LYS A 259 -5.23 19.06 -3.95
N ASP A 260 -3.98 18.96 -3.54
CA ASP A 260 -3.54 19.41 -2.21
C ASP A 260 -3.61 20.94 -2.08
N TRP A 261 -3.24 21.66 -3.13
CA TRP A 261 -3.42 23.10 -3.22
C TRP A 261 -4.89 23.50 -3.16
N GLN A 262 -5.76 22.84 -3.94
CA GLN A 262 -7.22 23.08 -3.90
C GLN A 262 -7.84 22.80 -2.53
N LYS A 263 -7.33 21.79 -1.80
CA LYS A 263 -7.71 21.50 -0.41
C LYS A 263 -7.43 22.72 0.49
N TYR A 264 -6.26 23.35 0.38
CA TYR A 264 -5.93 24.56 1.14
C TYR A 264 -6.73 25.78 0.68
N GLU A 265 -6.99 25.95 -0.62
CA GLU A 265 -7.86 27.02 -1.12
C GLU A 265 -9.29 26.89 -0.59
N THR A 266 -9.80 25.66 -0.45
CA THR A 266 -11.10 25.40 0.16
C THR A 266 -11.11 25.84 1.63
N ALA A 267 -10.06 25.54 2.38
CA ALA A 267 -9.92 26.00 3.76
C ALA A 267 -9.84 27.54 3.87
N ARG A 268 -9.13 28.21 2.94
CA ARG A 268 -9.06 29.69 2.89
C ARG A 268 -10.43 30.31 2.60
N LYS A 269 -11.21 29.74 1.69
CA LYS A 269 -12.60 30.16 1.43
C LYS A 269 -13.51 29.94 2.64
N LEU A 270 -13.32 28.83 3.37
CA LEU A 270 -14.05 28.56 4.61
C LEU A 270 -13.71 29.61 5.67
N HIS A 271 -12.43 29.98 5.82
CA HIS A 271 -12.00 30.98 6.80
C HIS A 271 -12.74 32.32 6.62
N GLN A 272 -12.97 32.77 5.38
CA GLN A 272 -13.73 33.98 5.09
C GLN A 272 -15.22 33.91 5.49
N LYS A 273 -15.79 32.71 5.61
CA LYS A 273 -17.22 32.47 5.88
C LYS A 273 -17.49 31.89 7.26
N VAL A 274 -16.46 31.56 8.02
CA VAL A 274 -16.58 30.75 9.25
C VAL A 274 -17.43 31.44 10.32
N ASN A 275 -17.35 32.76 10.45
CA ASN A 275 -18.13 33.49 11.47
C ASN A 275 -19.63 33.40 11.19
N LYS A 276 -20.06 33.60 9.94
CA LYS A 276 -21.46 33.43 9.55
C LYS A 276 -21.96 31.99 9.75
N ILE A 277 -21.11 30.99 9.44
CA ILE A 277 -21.47 29.58 9.69
C ILE A 277 -21.68 29.34 11.19
N ARG A 278 -20.83 29.92 12.03
CA ARG A 278 -20.95 29.84 13.50
C ARG A 278 -22.22 30.48 14.03
N GLU A 279 -22.55 31.68 13.58
CA GLU A 279 -23.80 32.36 13.93
C GLU A 279 -25.03 31.51 13.55
N ASN A 280 -25.02 30.94 12.35
CA ASN A 280 -26.12 30.09 11.87
C ASN A 280 -26.33 28.85 12.74
N TYR A 281 -25.26 28.07 13.03
CA TYR A 281 -25.45 26.86 13.83
C TYR A 281 -25.83 27.19 15.28
N GLN A 282 -25.40 28.34 15.83
CA GLN A 282 -25.83 28.80 17.16
C GLN A 282 -27.34 29.10 17.24
N ILE A 283 -27.93 29.61 16.16
CA ILE A 283 -29.38 29.79 16.05
C ILE A 283 -30.07 28.42 15.92
N ASP A 284 -29.54 27.55 15.06
CA ASP A 284 -30.09 26.22 14.77
C ASP A 284 -30.12 25.30 16.00
N LEU A 285 -29.21 25.48 16.97
CA LEU A 285 -29.21 24.75 18.26
C LEU A 285 -30.53 24.94 19.06
N LYS A 286 -31.27 26.03 18.81
CA LYS A 286 -32.57 26.31 19.46
C LYS A 286 -33.77 25.92 18.59
N SER A 287 -33.55 25.30 17.44
CA SER A 287 -34.62 24.90 16.52
C SER A 287 -35.58 23.90 17.16
N LYS A 288 -36.87 24.01 16.83
CA LYS A 288 -37.89 23.02 17.24
C LYS A 288 -37.66 21.67 16.54
N GLU A 289 -37.01 21.65 15.38
CA GLU A 289 -36.69 20.43 14.64
C GLU A 289 -35.44 19.74 15.21
N MET A 290 -35.59 18.47 15.63
CA MET A 290 -34.48 17.68 16.20
C MET A 290 -33.33 17.49 15.20
N LYS A 291 -33.63 17.27 13.92
CA LYS A 291 -32.61 17.07 12.88
C LYS A 291 -31.73 18.31 12.68
N ILE A 292 -32.32 19.51 12.79
CA ILE A 292 -31.59 20.77 12.68
C ILE A 292 -30.63 20.93 13.86
N ARG A 293 -31.09 20.65 15.09
CA ARG A 293 -30.26 20.69 16.30
C ARG A 293 -29.14 19.66 16.30
N GLN A 294 -29.36 18.46 15.78
CA GLN A 294 -28.32 17.42 15.68
C GLN A 294 -27.23 17.77 14.65
N ARG A 295 -27.59 18.50 13.59
CA ARG A 295 -26.65 18.94 12.56
C ARG A 295 -25.79 20.12 13.02
N ALA A 296 -26.39 21.03 13.77
CA ALA A 296 -25.78 22.25 14.28
C ALA A 296 -24.71 21.98 15.34
#